data_AF-A0AAU9T093-F1
#
_entry.id   AF-A0AAU9T093-F1
#
_cell.length_a   1.000
_cell.length_b   1.000
_cell.length_c   1.000
_cell.angle_alpha   90.00
_cell.angle_beta   90.00
_cell.angle_gamma   90.00
#
_symmetry.space_group_name_H-M   'P 1'
#
loop_
_entity.id
_entity.type
_entity.pdbx_description
1 polymer ?
#
loop_
_entity_poly.entity_id
_entity_poly.type
_entity_poly.pdbx_seq_one_letter_code
_entity_poly.pdbx_strand_id
1 'polypeptide(L)'
;DNFSALQMSTRVCGKRIGYDDFIGSSSSPTNKRSKWSSFGSPIRSSEIGSGSNDPVASLILMFPTIDPEFVREVLSNKNNVFEDAKESLRSILFNGDLDRTEAGSFDGSVGSLSDEDRIDGAKWVELLVSEMAKAINIDDMKRRVVVILEALERSEKHNSSASKKLEYASLKEDLQSLINDNHILKRVVASQHQRSSENEEKAKEVQHLKGVVGQYQEQVHKLEISNYAMKVHLQRSQQQQQQTSFSGNLPPDVY
;
A
#
# COMPACT_ATOMS: atom_id res chain seq x y z
N ASP A 1 43.90 -9.20 -49.09
CA ASP A 1 43.10 -7.97 -49.19
C ASP A 1 42.06 -8.03 -50.30
N ASN A 2 40.80 -8.26 -49.94
CA ASN A 2 39.72 -7.31 -50.18
C ASN A 2 38.38 -7.91 -49.69
N PHE A 3 37.79 -7.19 -48.74
CA PHE A 3 36.44 -7.37 -48.21
C PHE A 3 35.39 -7.15 -49.30
N SER A 4 34.27 -7.86 -49.22
CA SER A 4 32.95 -7.23 -49.01
C SER A 4 31.84 -8.24 -48.74
N ALA A 5 31.03 -7.88 -47.75
CA ALA A 5 29.89 -8.59 -47.20
C ALA A 5 28.63 -8.48 -48.09
N LEU A 6 27.70 -9.43 -47.92
CA LEU A 6 26.22 -9.29 -47.89
C LEU A 6 25.61 -10.71 -47.82
N GLN A 7 25.09 -11.19 -46.69
CA GLN A 7 23.74 -11.02 -46.11
C GLN A 7 22.71 -12.11 -46.54
N MET A 8 21.95 -12.60 -45.52
CA MET A 8 20.57 -13.14 -45.53
C MET A 8 20.25 -14.63 -45.83
N SER A 9 20.05 -15.39 -44.73
CA SER A 9 18.83 -16.10 -44.26
C SER A 9 17.76 -16.62 -45.25
N THR A 10 17.30 -17.87 -45.05
CA THR A 10 15.88 -18.36 -44.96
C THR A 10 15.87 -19.90 -44.79
N ARG A 11 15.34 -20.47 -43.68
CA ARG A 11 13.96 -20.97 -43.38
C ARG A 11 13.39 -22.07 -44.30
N VAL A 12 12.87 -23.14 -43.65
CA VAL A 12 11.66 -23.99 -43.91
C VAL A 12 11.99 -25.45 -43.50
N CYS A 13 11.52 -26.02 -42.37
CA CYS A 13 10.17 -26.38 -41.88
C CYS A 13 9.58 -27.69 -42.47
N GLY A 14 9.23 -28.65 -41.59
CA GLY A 14 8.23 -29.71 -41.81
C GLY A 14 8.63 -31.09 -41.26
N LYS A 15 8.19 -31.56 -40.08
CA LYS A 15 6.91 -32.25 -39.71
C LYS A 15 6.69 -33.57 -40.47
N ARG A 16 6.43 -34.72 -39.83
CA ARG A 16 5.24 -35.14 -39.02
C ARG A 16 5.57 -36.43 -38.20
N ILE A 17 5.14 -36.59 -36.94
CA ILE A 17 3.86 -37.15 -36.40
C ILE A 17 3.71 -38.68 -36.69
N GLY A 18 3.25 -39.59 -35.83
CA GLY A 18 2.62 -39.61 -34.48
C GLY A 18 2.85 -41.00 -33.81
N TYR A 19 2.05 -41.60 -32.92
CA TYR A 19 0.64 -41.45 -32.52
C TYR A 19 0.36 -42.28 -31.23
N ASP A 20 -0.65 -41.86 -30.43
CA ASP A 20 -1.71 -42.67 -29.74
C ASP A 20 -1.35 -43.62 -28.55
N ASP A 21 -2.12 -43.78 -27.45
CA ASP A 21 -3.51 -43.36 -27.12
C ASP A 21 -3.94 -43.67 -25.64
N PHE A 22 -4.74 -42.77 -25.04
CA PHE A 22 -6.07 -42.93 -24.34
C PHE A 22 -6.22 -43.84 -23.07
N ILE A 23 -6.97 -43.58 -21.97
CA ILE A 23 -8.15 -42.74 -21.58
C ILE A 23 -8.14 -42.47 -20.06
N GLY A 24 -8.65 -41.32 -19.58
CA GLY A 24 -9.21 -41.22 -18.21
C GLY A 24 -9.29 -39.85 -17.50
N SER A 25 -10.03 -38.88 -18.06
CA SER A 25 -10.75 -37.78 -17.39
C SER A 25 -10.14 -37.01 -16.18
N SER A 26 -9.76 -35.74 -16.37
CA SER A 26 -10.56 -34.56 -15.96
C SER A 26 -9.86 -33.25 -16.33
N SER A 27 -10.67 -32.26 -16.69
CA SER A 27 -10.35 -31.03 -17.42
C SER A 27 -9.51 -30.00 -16.66
N SER A 28 -8.45 -29.52 -17.31
CA SER A 28 -7.75 -28.27 -16.97
C SER A 28 -8.56 -27.03 -17.40
N PRO A 29 -8.63 -25.95 -16.60
CA PRO A 29 -9.29 -24.72 -17.03
C PRO A 29 -8.36 -23.89 -17.91
N THR A 30 -8.90 -23.54 -19.08
CA THR A 30 -8.33 -22.65 -20.07
C THR A 30 -8.37 -21.20 -19.61
N ASN A 31 -7.25 -20.49 -19.81
CA ASN A 31 -7.21 -19.04 -19.90
C ASN A 31 -8.29 -18.52 -20.87
N LYS A 32 -9.32 -17.86 -20.34
CA LYS A 32 -10.27 -17.03 -21.11
C LYS A 32 -10.45 -15.68 -20.42
N ARG A 33 -10.04 -14.67 -21.17
CA ARG A 33 -10.35 -13.24 -21.07
C ARG A 33 -11.76 -12.97 -20.55
N SER A 34 -11.87 -12.38 -19.37
CA SER A 34 -13.10 -11.74 -18.88
C SER A 34 -13.20 -10.34 -19.49
N LYS A 35 -14.22 -10.14 -20.34
CA LYS A 35 -14.80 -8.84 -20.64
C LYS A 35 -15.72 -8.51 -19.48
N TRP A 36 -15.39 -7.50 -18.68
CA TRP A 36 -16.40 -6.77 -17.92
C TRP A 36 -16.37 -5.28 -18.28
N SER A 37 -17.59 -4.78 -18.30
CA SER A 37 -18.09 -3.49 -18.74
C SER A 37 -17.33 -2.28 -18.20
N SER A 38 -16.95 -1.44 -19.14
CA SER A 38 -16.77 0.00 -18.95
C SER A 38 -18.15 0.61 -18.70
N PHE A 39 -18.43 1.04 -17.47
CA PHE A 39 -19.32 2.17 -17.14
C PHE A 39 -19.08 2.51 -15.66
N GLY A 40 -18.54 3.71 -15.43
CA GLY A 40 -18.24 4.23 -14.09
C GLY A 40 -16.81 4.73 -13.97
N SER A 41 -16.43 5.70 -14.81
CA SER A 41 -15.23 6.51 -14.55
C SER A 41 -15.49 7.37 -13.31
N PRO A 42 -14.69 7.30 -12.23
CA PRO A 42 -14.51 8.46 -11.37
C PRO A 42 -13.74 9.48 -12.21
N ILE A 43 -14.29 10.69 -12.29
CA ILE A 43 -13.67 11.85 -12.94
C ILE A 43 -12.29 12.05 -12.30
N ARG A 44 -11.25 11.51 -12.93
CA ARG A 44 -9.88 12.00 -12.74
C ARG A 44 -9.78 13.26 -13.56
N SER A 45 -10.06 14.40 -12.93
CA SER A 45 -9.56 15.68 -13.41
C SER A 45 -8.05 15.65 -13.26
N SER A 46 -7.37 15.18 -14.30
CA SER A 46 -5.97 15.49 -14.55
C SER A 46 -5.93 16.19 -15.88
N GLU A 47 -6.12 17.50 -15.84
CA GLU A 47 -5.79 18.40 -16.93
C GLU A 47 -5.20 19.68 -16.31
N ILE A 48 -4.07 20.12 -16.86
CA ILE A 48 -3.06 21.08 -16.37
C ILE A 48 -2.09 20.44 -15.35
N GLY A 49 -0.89 19.98 -15.72
CA GLY A 49 -0.08 20.32 -16.88
C GLY A 49 0.69 21.62 -16.67
N SER A 50 1.78 21.55 -15.89
CA SER A 50 2.92 22.48 -15.89
C SER A 50 2.62 23.99 -15.92
N GLY A 51 2.54 24.60 -14.75
CA GLY A 51 2.70 26.04 -14.56
C GLY A 51 3.26 26.25 -13.15
N SER A 52 4.13 27.22 -12.97
CA SER A 52 4.72 27.64 -11.69
C SER A 52 3.83 27.38 -10.47
N ASN A 53 4.39 26.87 -9.38
CA ASN A 53 3.73 26.91 -8.07
C ASN A 53 3.49 28.39 -7.72
N ASP A 54 2.36 28.95 -8.15
CA ASP A 54 1.98 30.32 -7.83
C ASP A 54 1.34 30.32 -6.44
N PRO A 55 2.05 30.83 -5.41
CA PRO A 55 1.53 30.87 -4.05
C PRO A 55 0.25 31.71 -3.96
N VAL A 56 0.06 32.70 -4.86
CA VAL A 56 -1.13 33.57 -4.88
C VAL A 56 -2.37 32.78 -5.29
N ALA A 57 -2.32 32.07 -6.42
CA ALA A 57 -3.45 31.27 -6.91
C ALA A 57 -3.90 30.22 -5.88
N SER A 58 -2.93 29.64 -5.16
CA SER A 58 -3.19 28.66 -4.09
C SER A 58 -3.89 29.30 -2.88
N LEU A 59 -3.54 30.54 -2.50
CA LEU A 59 -4.22 31.27 -1.43
C LEU A 59 -5.63 31.71 -1.84
N ILE A 60 -5.83 32.18 -3.07
CA ILE A 60 -7.16 32.59 -3.57
C ILE A 60 -8.13 31.40 -3.54
N LEU A 61 -7.67 30.20 -3.91
CA LEU A 61 -8.47 28.98 -3.82
C LEU A 61 -8.82 28.60 -2.37
N MET A 62 -7.94 28.89 -1.42
CA MET A 62 -8.15 28.60 0.01
C MET A 62 -9.04 29.64 0.70
N PHE A 63 -9.09 30.87 0.18
CA PHE A 63 -9.89 31.97 0.71
C PHE A 63 -10.76 32.63 -0.38
N PRO A 64 -11.80 31.94 -0.91
CA PRO A 64 -12.62 32.46 -2.02
C PRO A 64 -13.43 33.72 -1.67
N THR A 65 -13.60 34.00 -0.38
CA THR A 65 -14.36 35.14 0.15
C THR A 65 -13.54 36.42 0.24
N ILE A 66 -12.23 36.33 0.05
CA ILE A 66 -11.29 37.46 0.18
C ILE A 66 -10.98 38.00 -1.21
N ASP A 67 -10.93 39.31 -1.34
CA ASP A 67 -10.59 39.97 -2.61
C ASP A 67 -9.21 39.50 -3.12
N PRO A 68 -9.11 38.98 -4.36
CA PRO A 68 -7.85 38.50 -4.92
C PRO A 68 -6.70 39.51 -4.91
N GLU A 69 -7.00 40.82 -5.04
CA GLU A 69 -5.96 41.87 -4.94
C GLU A 69 -5.44 42.01 -3.51
N PHE A 70 -6.33 41.93 -2.52
CA PHE A 70 -5.93 41.93 -1.11
C PHE A 70 -5.07 40.72 -0.75
N VAL A 71 -5.36 39.53 -1.31
CA VAL A 71 -4.51 38.33 -1.12
C VAL A 71 -3.09 38.55 -1.66
N ARG A 72 -2.95 39.23 -2.82
CA ARG A 72 -1.64 39.59 -3.38
C ARG A 72 -0.88 40.58 -2.51
N GLU A 73 -1.58 41.59 -1.99
CA GLU A 73 -1.01 42.59 -1.09
C GLU A 73 -0.49 41.96 0.21
N VAL A 74 -1.29 41.09 0.84
CA VAL A 74 -0.89 40.39 2.07
C VAL A 74 0.32 39.48 1.82
N LEU A 75 0.36 38.78 0.67
CA LEU A 75 1.50 37.94 0.33
C LEU A 75 2.78 38.78 0.08
N SER A 76 2.67 39.92 -0.59
CA SER A 76 3.79 40.85 -0.80
C SER A 76 4.31 41.41 0.53
N ASN A 77 3.40 41.81 1.43
CA ASN A 77 3.74 42.33 2.76
C ASN A 77 4.43 41.29 3.65
N LYS A 78 4.23 40.00 3.38
CA LYS A 78 4.85 38.87 4.09
C LYS A 78 6.05 38.28 3.34
N ASN A 79 6.73 39.06 2.50
CA ASN A 79 7.93 38.66 1.76
C ASN A 79 7.74 37.41 0.87
N ASN A 80 6.53 37.20 0.33
CA ASN A 80 6.16 36.01 -0.45
C ASN A 80 6.23 34.67 0.32
N VAL A 81 6.22 34.72 1.66
CA VAL A 81 6.15 33.53 2.50
C VAL A 81 4.67 33.09 2.59
N PHE A 82 4.35 32.02 1.88
CA PHE A 82 2.97 31.51 1.73
C PHE A 82 2.28 31.23 3.08
N GLU A 83 2.98 30.60 4.03
CA GLU A 83 2.39 30.22 5.32
C GLU A 83 2.14 31.45 6.23
N ASP A 84 3.02 32.45 6.20
CA ASP A 84 2.84 33.70 6.96
C ASP A 84 1.66 34.51 6.43
N ALA A 85 1.49 34.53 5.10
CA ALA A 85 0.35 35.17 4.45
C ALA A 85 -0.96 34.43 4.76
N LYS A 86 -0.94 33.09 4.72
CA LYS A 86 -2.07 32.23 5.06
C LYS A 86 -2.53 32.43 6.51
N GLU A 87 -1.60 32.51 7.45
CA GLU A 87 -1.94 32.72 8.86
C GLU A 87 -2.45 34.15 9.13
N SER A 88 -1.87 35.14 8.43
CA SER A 88 -2.36 36.53 8.49
C SER A 88 -3.80 36.67 7.99
N LEU A 89 -4.13 36.01 6.87
CA LEU A 89 -5.49 36.01 6.32
C LEU A 89 -6.49 35.32 7.26
N ARG A 90 -6.08 34.23 7.93
CA ARG A 90 -6.89 33.56 8.95
C ARG A 90 -7.14 34.45 10.15
N SER A 91 -6.11 35.12 10.67
CA SER A 91 -6.25 36.01 11.82
C SER A 91 -7.23 37.16 11.53
N ILE A 92 -7.21 37.71 10.31
CA ILE A 92 -8.15 38.77 9.92
C ILE A 92 -9.59 38.25 9.83
N LEU A 93 -9.78 37.03 9.31
CA LEU A 93 -11.09 36.41 9.21
C LEU A 93 -11.69 36.03 10.57
N PHE A 94 -10.84 35.64 11.54
CA PHE A 94 -11.27 35.23 12.87
C PHE A 94 -11.39 36.40 13.88
N ASN A 95 -10.64 37.49 13.69
CA ASN A 95 -10.61 38.61 14.65
C ASN A 95 -11.58 39.75 14.29
N GLY A 96 -12.37 39.63 13.23
CA GLY A 96 -13.28 40.67 12.73
C GLY A 96 -14.51 40.98 13.59
N ASP A 97 -14.65 40.41 14.79
CA ASP A 97 -15.88 40.56 15.60
C ASP A 97 -15.63 40.71 17.11
N LEU A 98 -14.77 41.66 17.52
CA LEU A 98 -14.88 42.19 18.88
C LEU A 98 -14.22 43.56 19.02
N ASP A 99 -14.98 44.61 18.74
CA ASP A 99 -14.72 45.89 19.36
C ASP A 99 -16.04 46.54 19.75
N ARG A 100 -16.26 46.65 21.06
CA ARG A 100 -17.03 47.66 21.81
C ARG A 100 -17.90 47.08 22.93
N THR A 101 -17.53 47.45 24.15
CA THR A 101 -18.34 48.19 25.14
C THR A 101 -18.19 47.61 26.54
N GLU A 102 -17.53 48.40 27.38
CA GLU A 102 -17.47 48.25 28.82
C GLU A 102 -18.83 48.43 29.51
N ALA A 103 -18.82 48.01 30.78
CA ALA A 103 -19.65 48.47 31.91
C ALA A 103 -20.85 47.60 32.31
N GLY A 104 -20.81 47.15 33.57
CA GLY A 104 -21.99 46.71 34.32
C GLY A 104 -21.74 45.52 35.24
N SER A 105 -20.89 45.69 36.26
CA SER A 105 -20.78 44.72 37.36
C SER A 105 -22.13 44.59 38.07
N PHE A 106 -22.77 43.42 37.93
CA PHE A 106 -23.93 43.00 38.72
C PHE A 106 -23.58 41.67 39.38
N ASP A 107 -23.30 41.75 40.68
CA ASP A 107 -23.06 40.63 41.58
C ASP A 107 -24.39 39.92 41.87
N GLY A 108 -24.66 38.87 41.09
CA GLY A 108 -25.73 37.94 41.32
C GLY A 108 -25.14 36.54 41.33
N SER A 109 -24.70 36.09 42.52
CA SER A 109 -24.30 34.71 42.79
C SER A 109 -25.45 33.74 42.47
N VAL A 110 -25.52 33.31 41.21
CA VAL A 110 -26.23 32.11 40.79
C VAL A 110 -25.38 30.93 41.23
N GLY A 111 -25.96 30.10 42.10
CA GLY A 111 -25.31 28.95 42.69
C GLY A 111 -24.65 28.07 41.63
N SER A 112 -23.38 27.76 41.90
CA SER A 112 -22.53 26.76 41.27
C SER A 112 -23.31 25.70 40.47
N LEU A 113 -23.50 25.95 39.19
CA LEU A 113 -23.89 24.91 38.24
C LEU A 113 -22.61 24.16 37.89
N SER A 114 -22.42 22.98 38.49
CA SER A 114 -21.26 22.13 38.24
C SER A 114 -21.20 21.72 36.77
N ASP A 115 -20.01 21.87 36.19
CA ASP A 115 -19.58 21.73 34.78
C ASP A 115 -19.86 20.39 34.08
N GLU A 116 -20.53 19.42 34.71
CA GLU A 116 -20.40 18.02 34.29
C GLU A 116 -21.66 17.32 33.79
N ASP A 117 -22.81 17.98 33.75
CA ASP A 117 -24.04 17.32 33.29
C ASP A 117 -24.54 17.96 32.01
N ARG A 118 -24.61 17.17 30.94
CA ARG A 118 -25.29 17.52 29.68
C ARG A 118 -26.65 18.07 30.09
N ILE A 119 -26.81 19.40 30.06
CA ILE A 119 -28.05 20.02 30.48
C ILE A 119 -29.08 19.60 29.44
N ASP A 120 -29.85 18.58 29.78
CA ASP A 120 -30.91 18.05 28.94
C ASP A 120 -31.85 19.20 28.59
N GLY A 121 -32.33 19.23 27.34
CA GLY A 121 -33.16 20.34 26.85
C GLY A 121 -34.36 20.61 27.76
N ALA A 122 -34.91 19.55 28.36
CA ALA A 122 -35.96 19.63 29.36
C ALA A 122 -35.51 20.31 30.67
N LYS A 123 -34.35 19.94 31.21
CA LYS A 123 -33.81 20.50 32.46
C LYS A 123 -33.49 21.99 32.34
N TRP A 124 -32.95 22.42 31.19
CA TRP A 124 -32.66 23.84 30.97
C TRP A 124 -33.94 24.68 30.86
N VAL A 125 -34.96 24.16 30.18
CA VAL A 125 -36.27 24.82 30.08
C VAL A 125 -36.93 24.94 31.45
N GLU A 126 -36.86 23.91 32.30
CA GLU A 126 -37.38 23.96 33.67
C GLU A 126 -36.67 25.01 34.53
N LEU A 127 -35.33 25.11 34.43
CA LEU A 127 -34.55 26.15 35.10
C LEU A 127 -34.93 27.55 34.63
N LEU A 128 -35.07 27.75 33.32
CA LEU A 128 -35.50 29.02 32.73
C LEU A 128 -36.88 29.44 33.25
N VAL A 129 -37.87 28.55 33.17
CA VAL A 129 -39.24 28.82 33.60
C VAL A 129 -39.32 29.06 35.11
N SER A 130 -38.62 28.24 35.91
CA SER A 130 -38.51 28.43 37.37
C SER A 130 -37.89 29.77 37.73
N GLU A 131 -36.88 30.22 36.98
CA GLU A 131 -36.20 31.48 37.27
C GLU A 131 -36.98 32.71 36.79
N MET A 132 -37.72 32.58 35.69
CA MET A 132 -38.69 33.58 35.24
C MET A 132 -39.86 33.73 36.22
N ALA A 133 -40.32 32.64 36.83
CA ALA A 133 -41.43 32.66 37.81
C ALA A 133 -41.08 33.41 39.11
N LYS A 134 -39.79 33.54 39.44
CA LYS A 134 -39.30 34.29 40.60
C LYS A 134 -39.09 35.78 40.32
N ALA A 135 -39.24 36.22 39.07
CA ALA A 135 -38.97 37.60 38.68
C ALA A 135 -40.00 38.57 39.25
N ILE A 136 -39.52 39.71 39.77
CA ILE A 136 -40.37 40.72 40.42
C ILE A 136 -41.01 41.66 39.38
N ASN A 137 -40.35 41.85 38.23
CA ASN A 137 -40.84 42.64 37.10
C ASN A 137 -40.28 42.12 35.78
N ILE A 138 -40.76 42.69 34.67
CA ILE A 138 -40.41 42.26 33.31
C ILE A 138 -38.91 42.48 33.02
N ASP A 139 -38.30 43.54 33.55
CA ASP A 139 -36.89 43.82 33.30
C ASP A 139 -35.96 42.88 34.08
N ASP A 140 -36.34 42.47 35.29
CA ASP A 140 -35.67 41.45 36.08
C ASP A 140 -35.77 40.08 35.41
N MET A 141 -36.95 39.74 34.87
CA MET A 141 -37.15 38.52 34.07
C MET A 141 -36.22 38.49 32.86
N LYS A 142 -36.15 39.58 32.08
CA LYS A 142 -35.26 39.69 30.92
C LYS A 142 -33.79 39.50 31.31
N ARG A 143 -33.33 40.12 32.40
CA ARG A 143 -31.95 39.94 32.88
C ARG A 143 -31.65 38.48 33.24
N ARG A 144 -32.55 37.82 33.98
CA ARG A 144 -32.39 36.40 34.34
C ARG A 144 -32.36 35.49 33.12
N VAL A 145 -33.24 35.72 32.14
CA VAL A 145 -33.29 34.97 30.88
C VAL A 145 -31.99 35.10 30.10
N VAL A 146 -31.43 36.30 29.98
CA VAL A 146 -30.15 36.54 29.29
C VAL A 146 -29.02 35.75 29.95
N VAL A 147 -28.89 35.80 31.27
CA VAL A 147 -27.84 35.05 32.00
C VAL A 147 -27.95 33.53 31.76
N ILE A 148 -29.16 32.99 31.78
CA ILE A 148 -29.42 31.56 31.56
C ILE A 148 -29.13 31.13 30.12
N LEU A 149 -29.46 31.98 29.13
CA LEU A 149 -29.16 31.74 27.71
C LEU A 149 -27.67 31.81 27.42
N GLU A 150 -26.95 32.79 27.97
CA GLU A 150 -25.50 32.88 27.83
C GLU A 150 -24.78 31.69 28.48
N ALA A 151 -25.27 31.20 29.62
CA ALA A 151 -24.73 30.00 30.25
C ALA A 151 -24.91 28.76 29.35
N LEU A 152 -26.07 28.62 28.69
CA LEU A 152 -26.30 27.55 27.73
C LEU A 152 -25.38 27.66 26.52
N GLU A 153 -25.23 28.85 25.93
CA GLU A 153 -24.33 29.08 24.80
C GLU A 153 -22.88 28.72 25.15
N ARG A 154 -22.39 29.09 26.34
CA ARG A 154 -21.06 28.72 26.81
C ARG A 154 -20.92 27.20 26.96
N SER A 155 -21.93 26.52 27.49
CA SER A 155 -21.93 25.05 27.65
C SER A 155 -21.93 24.32 26.30
N GLU A 156 -22.67 24.83 25.30
CA GLU A 156 -22.72 24.26 23.95
C GLU A 156 -21.37 24.42 23.24
N LYS A 157 -20.77 25.62 23.30
CA LYS A 157 -19.44 25.88 22.74
C LYS A 157 -18.38 24.99 23.40
N HIS A 158 -18.41 24.88 24.72
CA HIS A 158 -17.49 24.02 25.46
C HIS A 158 -17.67 22.55 25.05
N ASN A 159 -18.90 22.03 25.00
CA ASN A 159 -19.19 20.67 24.59
C ASN A 159 -18.76 20.40 23.13
N SER A 160 -19.10 21.30 22.20
CA SER A 160 -18.65 21.21 20.81
C SER A 160 -17.12 21.15 20.71
N SER A 161 -16.42 21.97 21.50
CA SER A 161 -14.96 21.97 21.54
C SER A 161 -14.37 20.70 22.15
N ALA A 162 -14.98 20.19 23.22
CA ALA A 162 -14.56 18.97 23.91
C ALA A 162 -14.80 17.73 23.03
N SER A 163 -15.96 17.65 22.37
CA SER A 163 -16.30 16.61 21.41
C SER A 163 -15.32 16.60 20.22
N LYS A 164 -15.05 17.75 19.60
CA LYS A 164 -14.06 17.86 18.52
C LYS A 164 -12.65 17.46 18.98
N LYS A 165 -12.26 17.83 20.20
CA LYS A 165 -10.97 17.45 20.77
C LYS A 165 -10.86 15.94 21.01
N LEU A 166 -11.93 15.30 21.47
CA LEU A 166 -12.01 13.86 21.65
C LEU A 166 -11.93 13.13 20.30
N GLU A 167 -12.70 13.58 19.30
CA GLU A 167 -12.62 13.02 17.95
C GLU A 167 -11.23 13.17 17.33
N TYR A 168 -10.60 14.33 17.50
CA TYR A 168 -9.23 14.56 17.03
C TYR A 168 -8.22 13.63 17.72
N ALA A 169 -8.37 13.40 19.03
CA ALA A 169 -7.54 12.46 19.76
C ALA A 169 -7.72 11.02 19.26
N SER A 170 -8.96 10.56 19.09
CA SER A 170 -9.27 9.23 18.54
C SER A 170 -8.70 9.07 17.13
N LEU A 171 -8.91 10.05 16.24
CA LEU A 171 -8.41 9.99 14.87
C LEU A 171 -6.87 9.97 14.82
N LYS A 172 -6.21 10.68 15.73
CA LYS A 172 -4.75 10.68 15.86
C LYS A 172 -4.24 9.31 16.31
N GLU A 173 -4.92 8.65 17.26
CA GLU A 173 -4.58 7.30 17.70
C GLU A 173 -4.74 6.28 16.57
N ASP A 174 -5.85 6.34 15.82
CA ASP A 174 -6.09 5.49 14.65
C ASP A 174 -5.03 5.68 13.57
N LEU A 175 -4.67 6.93 13.27
CA LEU A 175 -3.61 7.25 12.31
C LEU A 175 -2.26 6.68 12.77
N GLN A 176 -1.94 6.80 14.05
CA GLN A 176 -0.70 6.26 14.61
C GLN A 176 -0.68 4.73 14.55
N SER A 177 -1.79 4.07 14.83
CA SER A 177 -1.93 2.61 14.66
C SER A 177 -1.69 2.20 13.21
N LEU A 178 -2.32 2.90 12.26
CA LEU A 178 -2.18 2.60 10.84
C LEU A 178 -0.75 2.78 10.33
N ILE A 179 -0.03 3.78 10.83
CA ILE A 179 1.40 3.99 10.54
C ILE A 179 2.23 2.81 11.06
N ASN A 180 1.96 2.37 12.30
CA ASN A 180 2.66 1.23 12.90
C ASN A 180 2.40 -0.06 12.11
N ASP A 181 1.15 -0.31 11.72
CA ASP A 181 0.77 -1.46 10.90
C ASP A 181 1.43 -1.41 9.52
N ASN A 182 1.50 -0.22 8.88
CA ASN A 182 2.21 -0.06 7.62
C ASN A 182 3.70 -0.41 7.75
N HIS A 183 4.35 -0.04 8.86
CA HIS A 183 5.72 -0.43 9.14
C HIS A 183 5.88 -1.94 9.35
N ILE A 184 4.94 -2.58 10.05
CA ILE A 184 4.93 -4.04 10.22
C ILE A 184 4.78 -4.71 8.85
N LEU A 185 3.82 -4.28 8.03
CA LEU A 185 3.58 -4.81 6.69
C LEU A 185 4.80 -4.65 5.78
N LYS A 186 5.46 -3.48 5.78
CA LYS A 186 6.71 -3.27 5.03
C LYS A 186 7.79 -4.27 5.42
N ARG A 187 7.98 -4.52 6.72
CA ARG A 187 8.93 -5.52 7.21
C ARG A 187 8.56 -6.92 6.76
N VAL A 188 7.29 -7.31 6.89
CA VAL A 188 6.80 -8.63 6.48
C VAL A 188 7.00 -8.85 4.98
N VAL A 189 6.69 -7.84 4.15
CA VAL A 189 6.86 -7.91 2.69
C VAL A 189 8.34 -8.02 2.32
N ALA A 190 9.22 -7.23 2.94
CA ALA A 190 10.66 -7.33 2.72
C ALA A 190 11.20 -8.73 3.10
N SER A 191 10.80 -9.26 4.24
CA SER A 191 11.17 -10.62 4.66
C SER A 191 10.60 -11.71 3.75
N GLN A 192 9.41 -11.51 3.19
CA GLN A 192 8.82 -12.45 2.23
C GLN A 192 9.59 -12.42 0.90
N HIS A 193 9.96 -11.24 0.42
CA HIS A 193 10.77 -11.09 -0.79
C HIS A 193 12.14 -11.75 -0.63
N GLN A 194 12.82 -11.52 0.50
CA GLN A 194 14.11 -12.14 0.81
C GLN A 194 14.02 -13.68 0.79
N ARG A 195 13.03 -14.25 1.51
CA ARG A 195 12.82 -15.71 1.52
C ARG A 195 12.49 -16.27 0.14
N SER A 196 11.73 -15.53 -0.67
CA SER A 196 11.43 -15.92 -2.05
C SER A 196 12.69 -15.98 -2.91
N SER A 197 13.58 -14.99 -2.78
CA SER A 197 14.85 -14.93 -3.51
C SER A 197 15.77 -16.09 -3.14
N GLU A 198 15.93 -16.36 -1.84
CA GLU A 198 16.73 -17.50 -1.35
C GLU A 198 16.17 -18.84 -1.85
N ASN A 199 14.83 -18.97 -1.92
CA ASN A 199 14.21 -20.17 -2.44
C ASN A 199 14.40 -20.33 -3.95
N GLU A 200 14.42 -19.23 -4.71
CA GLU A 200 14.74 -19.25 -6.14
C GLU A 200 16.19 -19.69 -6.38
N GLU A 201 17.14 -19.21 -5.56
CA GLU A 201 18.53 -19.63 -5.63
C GLU A 201 18.70 -21.12 -5.31
N LYS A 202 18.08 -21.60 -4.22
CA LYS A 202 18.07 -23.04 -3.89
C LYS A 202 17.44 -23.88 -5.00
N ALA A 203 16.38 -23.38 -5.66
CA ALA A 203 15.78 -24.08 -6.79
C ALA A 203 16.76 -24.20 -7.97
N LYS A 204 17.57 -23.17 -8.26
CA LYS A 204 18.64 -23.23 -9.27
C LYS A 204 19.72 -24.22 -8.89
N GLU A 205 20.16 -24.23 -7.63
CA GLU A 205 21.14 -25.20 -7.12
C GLU A 205 20.63 -26.63 -7.24
N VAL A 206 19.38 -26.89 -6.85
CA VAL A 206 18.75 -28.22 -7.00
C VAL A 206 18.71 -28.65 -8.46
N GLN A 207 18.38 -27.75 -9.40
CA GLN A 207 18.41 -28.07 -10.83
C GLN A 207 19.83 -28.41 -11.31
N HIS A 208 20.82 -27.64 -10.89
CA HIS A 208 22.22 -27.90 -11.21
C HIS A 208 22.68 -29.27 -10.68
N LEU A 209 22.41 -29.57 -9.40
CA LEU A 209 22.75 -30.85 -8.79
C LEU A 209 22.06 -32.03 -9.49
N LYS A 210 20.79 -31.89 -9.90
CA LYS A 210 20.11 -32.90 -10.72
C LYS A 210 20.84 -33.17 -12.03
N GLY A 211 21.33 -32.14 -12.71
CA GLY A 211 22.13 -32.28 -13.92
C GLY A 211 23.42 -33.07 -13.67
N VAL A 212 24.17 -32.72 -12.62
CA VAL A 212 25.41 -33.40 -12.24
C VAL A 212 25.16 -34.86 -11.85
N VAL A 213 24.10 -35.14 -11.08
CA VAL A 213 23.71 -36.52 -10.73
C VAL A 213 23.39 -37.33 -12.00
N GLY A 214 22.66 -36.74 -12.96
CA GLY A 214 22.39 -37.37 -14.24
C GLY A 214 23.67 -37.72 -15.01
N GLN A 215 24.63 -36.80 -15.06
CA GLN A 215 25.94 -37.05 -15.69
C GLN A 215 26.70 -38.20 -15.02
N TYR A 216 26.68 -38.29 -13.69
CA TYR A 216 27.32 -39.40 -12.98
C TYR A 216 26.59 -40.73 -13.22
N GLN A 217 25.25 -40.72 -13.27
CA GLN A 217 24.48 -41.92 -13.61
C GLN A 217 24.82 -42.44 -15.01
N GLU A 218 24.96 -41.55 -16.01
CA GLU A 218 25.38 -41.92 -17.36
C GLU A 218 26.80 -42.51 -17.41
N GLN A 219 27.73 -41.93 -16.66
CA GLN A 219 29.10 -42.44 -16.57
C GLN A 219 29.16 -43.84 -15.96
N VAL A 220 28.42 -44.07 -14.87
CA VAL A 220 28.31 -45.40 -14.24
C VAL A 220 27.75 -46.40 -15.24
N HIS A 221 26.65 -46.07 -15.92
CA HIS A 221 26.05 -46.95 -16.91
C HIS A 221 27.00 -47.30 -18.06
N LYS A 222 27.78 -46.32 -18.55
CA LYS A 222 28.80 -46.55 -19.59
C LYS A 222 29.90 -47.51 -19.12
N LEU A 223 30.38 -47.34 -17.89
CA LEU A 223 31.40 -48.22 -17.31
C LEU A 223 30.85 -49.63 -17.08
N GLU A 224 29.60 -49.77 -16.63
CA GLU A 224 28.93 -51.06 -16.47
C GLU A 224 28.84 -51.82 -17.79
N ILE A 225 28.42 -51.15 -18.88
CA ILE A 225 28.35 -51.76 -20.22
C ILE A 225 29.74 -52.15 -20.70
N SER A 226 30.75 -51.28 -20.55
CA SER A 226 32.13 -51.58 -20.96
C SER A 226 32.69 -52.79 -20.20
N ASN A 227 32.46 -52.86 -18.89
CA ASN A 227 32.92 -53.95 -18.06
C ASN A 227 32.23 -55.28 -18.44
N TYR A 228 30.91 -55.24 -18.69
CA TYR A 228 30.18 -56.39 -19.22
C TYR A 228 30.73 -56.88 -20.56
N ALA A 229 30.97 -55.97 -21.52
CA ALA A 229 31.55 -56.31 -22.81
C ALA A 229 32.92 -56.99 -22.65
N MET A 230 33.80 -56.43 -21.81
CA MET A 230 35.09 -57.03 -21.50
C MET A 230 34.97 -58.42 -20.87
N LYS A 231 34.06 -58.59 -19.89
CA LYS A 231 33.80 -59.88 -19.25
C LYS A 231 33.42 -60.96 -20.27
N VAL A 232 32.53 -60.63 -21.20
CA VAL A 232 32.11 -61.53 -22.28
C VAL A 232 33.28 -61.87 -23.22
N HIS A 233 34.08 -60.88 -23.60
CA HIS A 233 35.27 -61.11 -24.44
C HIS A 233 36.29 -62.01 -23.75
N LEU A 234 36.61 -61.76 -22.49
CA LEU A 234 37.54 -62.59 -21.71
C LEU A 234 37.06 -64.04 -21.59
N GLN A 235 35.78 -64.24 -21.30
CA GLN A 235 35.18 -65.57 -21.23
C GLN A 235 35.31 -66.30 -22.56
N ARG A 236 35.05 -65.62 -23.69
CA ARG A 236 35.17 -66.20 -25.03
C ARG A 236 36.62 -66.58 -25.38
N SER A 237 37.59 -65.72 -25.06
CA SER A 237 39.02 -65.99 -25.27
C SER A 237 39.52 -67.18 -24.44
N GLN A 238 39.11 -67.28 -23.17
CA GLN A 238 39.45 -68.43 -22.32
C GLN A 238 38.86 -69.73 -22.85
N GLN A 239 37.61 -69.71 -23.29
CA GLN A 239 36.95 -70.89 -23.84
C GLN A 239 37.61 -71.36 -25.14
N GLN A 240 38.02 -70.42 -26.01
CA GLN A 240 38.80 -70.71 -27.20
C GLN A 240 40.17 -71.32 -26.85
N GLN A 241 40.89 -70.76 -25.88
CA GLN A 241 42.18 -71.31 -25.42
C GLN A 241 42.04 -72.74 -24.89
N GLN A 242 40.97 -73.06 -24.15
CA GLN A 242 40.71 -74.43 -23.71
C GLN A 242 40.44 -75.35 -24.91
N GLN A 243 39.63 -74.93 -25.89
CA GLN A 243 39.38 -75.73 -27.10
C GLN A 243 40.65 -75.94 -27.95
N THR A 244 41.56 -74.96 -28.02
CA THR A 244 42.85 -75.13 -28.71
C THR A 244 43.84 -75.98 -27.93
N SER A 245 43.78 -76.01 -26.59
CA SER A 245 44.62 -76.89 -25.76
C SER A 245 44.18 -78.36 -25.80
N PHE A 246 42.93 -78.66 -26.17
CA PHE A 246 42.46 -80.03 -26.43
C PHE A 246 42.64 -80.47 -27.89
N SER A 247 43.02 -79.56 -28.80
CA SER A 247 43.34 -79.85 -30.20
C SER A 247 44.83 -79.59 -30.43
N GLY A 248 45.67 -80.58 -30.10
CA GLY A 248 47.12 -80.50 -30.22
C GLY A 248 47.59 -80.04 -31.60
N ASN A 249 48.16 -78.84 -31.65
CA ASN A 249 48.99 -78.37 -32.76
C ASN A 249 50.19 -77.66 -32.16
N LEU A 250 51.26 -78.41 -31.88
CA LEU A 250 52.59 -77.83 -31.74
C LEU A 250 53.06 -77.35 -33.13
N PRO A 251 53.82 -76.24 -33.22
CA PRO A 251 54.48 -75.86 -34.46
C PRO A 251 55.45 -76.97 -34.89
N PRO A 252 55.58 -77.31 -36.19
CA PRO A 252 56.54 -78.32 -36.61
C PRO A 252 57.96 -77.82 -36.31
N ASP A 253 58.72 -78.65 -35.60
CA ASP A 253 60.13 -78.42 -35.33
C ASP A 253 60.90 -78.42 -36.65
N VAL A 254 61.56 -77.31 -36.96
CA VAL A 254 62.35 -77.15 -38.18
C VAL A 254 63.80 -77.45 -37.82
N TYR A 255 64.26 -78.64 -38.19
CA TYR A 255 65.67 -79.03 -38.21
C TYR A 255 66.43 -78.35 -39.35
#